data_AF-X1KE49-F1
#
_entry.id   AF-X1KE49-F1
#
_cell.length_a   1.000
_cell.length_b   1.000
_cell.length_c   1.000
_cell.angle_alpha   90.00
_cell.angle_beta   90.00
_cell.angle_gamma   90.00
#
_symmetry.space_group_name_H-M   'P 1'
#
loop_
_entity.id
_entity.type
_entity.pdbx_description
1 polymer ?
#
loop_
_entity_poly.entity_id
_entity_poly.type
_entity_poly.pdbx_seq_one_letter_code
_entity_poly.pdbx_strand_id
1 'polypeptide(L)'
;MKVIYREYQLLDGYKKSAVDRVADSSIIKRFDKTPPPTKSTDVICPHFIELKWAYGCPFDCAWCYLKGTFRFLPTKTKPVFKDREKIELHTRRFLEEVTTPEILNTGEIADSLMGEGLSEPFSKFIIPIFEEQNKHKAMFVTKSDNIKHLLEINPHNQAIMSFSLNADEVAKRWEKG
;
A
#
# COMPACT_ATOMS: atom_id res chain seq x y z
N MET A 1 -16.42 -0.39 14.80
CA MET A 1 -15.00 -0.71 14.57
C MET A 1 -14.15 0.48 15.00
N LYS A 2 -13.01 0.30 15.68
CA LYS A 2 -12.24 1.42 16.26
C LYS A 2 -11.00 1.77 15.41
N VAL A 3 -10.76 3.06 15.20
CA VAL A 3 -9.43 3.58 14.80
C VAL A 3 -8.57 3.74 16.06
N ILE A 4 -7.35 3.21 16.01
CA ILE A 4 -6.43 3.19 17.15
C ILE A 4 -5.27 4.14 16.84
N TYR A 5 -4.93 4.98 17.81
CA TYR A 5 -3.84 5.93 17.75
C TYR A 5 -2.69 5.49 18.66
N ARG A 6 -1.47 5.89 18.32
CA ARG A 6 -0.26 5.67 19.12
C ARG A 6 0.65 6.90 19.01
N GLU A 7 1.49 7.12 20.02
CA GLU A 7 2.55 8.10 19.94
C GLU A 7 3.72 7.58 19.09
N TYR A 8 4.17 8.41 18.15
CA TYR A 8 5.36 8.19 17.32
C TYR A 8 6.36 9.29 17.55
N GLN A 9 7.64 8.93 17.59
CA GLN A 9 8.74 9.89 17.61
C GLN A 9 9.05 10.33 16.18
N LEU A 10 9.07 11.64 15.97
CA LEU A 10 9.46 12.30 14.73
C LEU A 10 10.98 12.44 14.64
N LEU A 11 11.49 12.76 13.46
CA LEU A 11 12.94 12.89 13.22
C LEU A 11 13.59 14.03 14.01
N ASP A 12 12.82 15.04 14.39
CA ASP A 12 13.22 16.16 15.24
C ASP A 12 13.13 15.84 16.74
N GLY A 13 12.76 14.60 17.10
CA GLY A 13 12.64 14.13 18.48
C GLY A 13 11.28 14.38 19.14
N TYR A 14 10.39 15.15 18.53
CA TYR A 14 9.05 15.38 19.08
C TYR A 14 8.18 14.12 18.98
N LYS A 15 7.27 13.96 19.94
CA LYS A 15 6.26 12.90 19.90
C LYS A 15 4.96 13.44 19.33
N LYS A 16 4.35 12.68 18.42
CA LYS A 16 3.04 13.00 17.84
C LYS A 16 2.12 11.79 17.93
N SER A 17 0.89 12.02 18.41
CA SER A 17 -0.17 11.02 18.28
C SER A 17 -0.60 10.92 16.83
N ALA A 18 -0.49 9.72 16.24
CA ALA A 18 -0.90 9.46 14.88
C ALA A 18 -1.67 8.14 14.80
N VAL A 19 -2.44 7.97 13.72
CA VAL A 19 -3.20 6.74 13.50
C VAL A 19 -2.22 5.55 13.37
N ASP A 20 -2.43 4.52 14.18
CA ASP A 20 -1.66 3.27 14.16
C ASP A 20 -2.34 2.23 13.28
N ARG A 21 -3.63 1.99 13.47
CA ARG A 21 -4.35 0.92 12.76
C ARG A 21 -5.86 1.12 12.82
N VAL A 22 -6.55 0.40 11.94
CA VAL A 22 -7.99 0.18 12.04
C VAL A 22 -8.21 -1.25 12.51
N ALA A 23 -8.98 -1.40 13.61
CA ALA A 23 -9.35 -2.70 14.18
C ALA A 23 -8.14 -3.62 14.46
N ASP A 24 -8.15 -4.79 13.83
CA ASP A 24 -7.17 -5.87 13.96
C ASP A 24 -5.88 -5.65 13.12
N SER A 25 -5.72 -4.48 12.50
CA SER A 25 -4.61 -4.14 11.58
C SER A 25 -4.50 -4.99 10.32
N SER A 26 -5.48 -5.86 10.03
CA SER A 26 -5.40 -6.76 8.88
C SER A 26 -5.45 -6.03 7.54
N ILE A 27 -6.16 -4.88 7.48
CA ILE A 27 -6.30 -4.05 6.27
C ILE A 27 -5.48 -2.77 6.39
N ILE A 28 -5.64 -1.98 7.46
CA ILE A 28 -4.96 -0.69 7.62
C ILE A 28 -4.04 -0.71 8.85
N LYS A 29 -2.76 -0.40 8.62
CA LYS A 29 -1.71 -0.35 9.66
C LYS A 29 -0.64 0.65 9.27
N ARG A 30 -0.14 1.43 10.22
CA ARG A 30 1.07 2.22 10.07
C ARG A 30 2.28 1.29 10.05
N PHE A 31 3.06 1.39 8.98
CA PHE A 31 4.36 0.77 8.87
C PHE A 31 5.37 1.58 9.69
N ASP A 32 5.83 0.98 10.79
CA ASP A 32 6.70 1.61 11.79
C ASP A 32 8.00 0.83 12.02
N LYS A 33 8.49 0.12 10.99
CA LYS A 33 9.65 -0.79 11.11
C LYS A 33 11.01 -0.10 11.03
N THR A 34 11.04 1.15 10.58
CA THR A 34 12.27 1.94 10.58
C THR A 34 12.39 2.68 11.93
N PRO A 35 13.39 2.36 12.76
CA PRO A 35 13.60 3.07 14.02
C PRO A 35 14.13 4.50 13.76
N PRO A 36 14.03 5.41 14.75
CA PRO A 36 14.70 6.71 14.67
C PRO A 36 16.21 6.53 14.45
N PRO A 37 16.83 7.34 13.57
CA PRO A 37 18.26 7.24 13.32
C PRO A 37 19.06 7.65 14.57
N THR A 38 20.07 6.86 14.89
CA THR A 38 21.04 7.11 15.97
C THR A 38 22.43 7.47 15.43
N LYS A 39 22.73 7.03 14.20
CA LYS A 39 23.97 7.31 13.46
C LYS A 39 23.64 7.97 12.13
N SER A 40 24.60 8.71 11.58
CA SER A 40 24.47 9.32 10.25
C SER A 40 24.32 8.32 9.11
N THR A 41 24.68 7.06 9.33
CA THR A 41 24.58 5.96 8.37
C THR A 41 23.26 5.19 8.46
N ASP A 42 22.40 5.53 9.42
CA ASP A 42 21.15 4.80 9.61
C ASP A 42 20.16 5.13 8.49
N VAL A 43 19.40 4.13 8.06
CA VAL A 43 18.39 4.29 7.02
C VAL A 43 17.25 5.16 7.56
N ILE A 44 16.95 6.25 6.86
CA ILE A 44 15.80 7.11 7.14
C ILE A 44 14.69 6.77 6.14
N CYS A 45 13.65 6.11 6.63
CA CYS A 45 12.44 5.81 5.87
C CYS A 45 11.23 6.23 6.72
N PRO A 46 10.50 7.28 6.31
CA PRO A 46 9.33 7.77 7.04
C PRO A 46 8.27 6.68 7.21
N HIS A 47 7.56 6.72 8.34
CA HIS A 47 6.42 5.83 8.57
C HIS A 47 5.24 6.24 7.70
N PHE A 48 4.55 5.27 7.10
CA PHE A 48 3.39 5.49 6.23
C PHE A 48 2.26 4.53 6.57
N ILE A 49 1.07 4.76 6.03
CA ILE A 49 -0.08 3.86 6.22
C ILE A 49 -0.09 2.83 5.09
N GLU A 50 -0.11 1.55 5.46
CA GLU A 50 -0.37 0.45 4.53
C GLU A 50 -1.88 0.27 4.39
N LEU A 51 -2.36 0.17 3.14
CA LEU A 51 -3.68 -0.37 2.79
C LEU A 51 -3.47 -1.76 2.19
N LYS A 52 -3.46 -2.77 3.07
CA LYS A 52 -3.16 -4.17 2.77
C LYS A 52 -4.38 -4.87 2.18
N TRP A 53 -4.82 -4.44 1.01
CA TRP A 53 -5.97 -5.01 0.28
C TRP A 53 -5.71 -6.45 -0.21
N ALA A 54 -4.46 -6.79 -0.45
CA ALA A 54 -4.02 -8.09 -0.89
C ALA A 54 -2.59 -8.37 -0.39
N TYR A 55 -2.05 -9.53 -0.73
CA TYR A 55 -0.63 -9.81 -0.60
C TYR A 55 -0.12 -10.70 -1.74
N GLY A 56 1.20 -10.70 -1.95
CA GLY A 56 1.83 -11.43 -3.05
C GLY A 56 1.86 -10.61 -4.34
N CYS A 57 2.48 -11.15 -5.38
CA CYS A 57 2.79 -10.41 -6.60
C CYS A 57 2.88 -11.40 -7.78
N PRO A 58 2.35 -11.05 -8.97
CA PRO A 58 2.45 -11.89 -10.15
C PRO A 58 3.86 -11.87 -10.77
N PHE A 59 4.65 -10.84 -10.47
CA PHE A 59 6.02 -10.68 -10.97
C PHE A 59 7.03 -11.52 -10.17
N ASP A 60 8.02 -12.07 -10.87
CA ASP A 60 9.12 -12.86 -10.30
C ASP A 60 10.43 -12.08 -10.33
N CYS A 61 10.45 -10.90 -9.70
CA CYS A 61 11.68 -10.13 -9.57
C CYS A 61 12.73 -10.88 -8.74
N ALA A 62 13.97 -10.95 -9.20
CA ALA A 62 15.04 -11.71 -8.52
C ALA A 62 15.34 -11.17 -7.11
N TRP A 63 15.28 -9.85 -6.92
CA TRP A 63 15.51 -9.18 -5.64
C TRP A 63 14.23 -8.95 -4.81
N CYS A 64 13.10 -9.55 -5.20
CA CYS A 64 11.82 -9.30 -4.54
C CYS A 64 11.89 -9.67 -3.04
N TYR A 65 11.82 -8.67 -2.16
CA TYR A 65 11.87 -8.92 -0.72
C TYR A 65 10.65 -9.71 -0.22
N LEU A 66 9.54 -9.71 -0.96
CA LEU A 66 8.36 -10.53 -0.62
C LEU A 66 8.67 -12.03 -0.60
N LYS A 67 9.70 -12.49 -1.35
CA LYS A 67 10.20 -13.88 -1.27
C LYS A 67 10.68 -14.19 0.14
N GLY A 68 11.37 -13.23 0.78
CA GLY A 68 11.77 -13.30 2.18
C GLY A 68 10.59 -13.15 3.13
N THR A 69 9.73 -12.14 2.92
CA THR A 69 8.56 -11.85 3.76
C THR A 69 7.60 -13.03 3.88
N PHE A 70 7.30 -13.70 2.77
CA PHE A 70 6.32 -14.78 2.70
C PHE A 70 6.94 -16.18 2.64
N ARG A 71 8.24 -16.33 2.93
CA ARG A 71 8.94 -17.61 2.81
C ARG A 71 8.33 -18.76 3.61
N PHE A 72 7.59 -18.47 4.69
CA PHE A 72 6.94 -19.47 5.52
C PHE A 72 5.43 -19.62 5.26
N LEU A 73 4.84 -18.80 4.38
CA LEU A 73 3.44 -18.97 3.99
C LEU A 73 3.31 -20.09 2.94
N PRO A 74 2.25 -20.93 2.99
CA PRO A 74 1.97 -21.92 1.95
C PRO A 74 1.84 -21.30 0.56
N THR A 75 1.28 -20.09 0.50
CA THR A 75 1.06 -19.32 -0.74
C THR A 75 2.33 -18.65 -1.26
N LYS A 76 3.39 -18.53 -0.46
CA LYS A 76 4.63 -17.81 -0.80
C LYS A 76 4.30 -16.42 -1.36
N THR A 77 4.84 -16.06 -2.51
CA THR A 77 4.57 -14.78 -3.19
C THR A 77 3.38 -14.83 -4.14
N LYS A 78 2.63 -15.94 -4.23
CA LYS A 78 1.46 -16.00 -5.12
C LYS A 78 0.44 -14.92 -4.73
N PRO A 79 -0.18 -14.23 -5.71
CA PRO A 79 -1.24 -13.25 -5.43
C PRO A 79 -2.39 -13.86 -4.61
N VAL A 80 -2.77 -13.16 -3.54
CA VAL A 80 -3.92 -13.50 -2.70
C VAL A 80 -4.68 -12.23 -2.35
N PHE A 81 -5.93 -12.16 -2.80
CA PHE A 81 -6.85 -11.07 -2.51
C PHE A 81 -7.51 -11.29 -1.15
N LYS A 82 -7.70 -10.20 -0.38
CA LYS A 82 -8.47 -10.27 0.86
C LYS A 82 -9.95 -10.02 0.61
N ASP A 83 -10.74 -10.32 1.62
CA ASP A 83 -12.17 -10.07 1.65
C ASP A 83 -12.51 -8.60 1.35
N ARG A 84 -13.33 -8.38 0.33
CA ARG A 84 -13.60 -7.05 -0.22
C ARG A 84 -14.49 -6.21 0.70
N GLU A 85 -15.47 -6.83 1.34
CA GLU A 85 -16.33 -6.17 2.33
C GLU A 85 -15.50 -5.65 3.51
N LYS A 86 -14.55 -6.45 3.99
CA LYS A 86 -13.61 -6.04 5.03
C LYS A 86 -12.72 -4.88 4.57
N ILE A 87 -12.22 -4.90 3.34
CA ILE A 87 -11.41 -3.78 2.81
C ILE A 87 -12.25 -2.50 2.79
N GLU A 88 -13.47 -2.56 2.26
CA GLU A 88 -14.38 -1.42 2.21
C GLU A 88 -14.66 -0.86 3.60
N LEU A 89 -15.09 -1.72 4.53
CA LEU A 89 -15.46 -1.35 5.89
C LEU A 89 -14.30 -0.66 6.62
N HIS A 90 -13.08 -1.21 6.50
CA HIS A 90 -11.88 -0.64 7.13
C HIS A 90 -11.47 0.69 6.48
N THR A 91 -11.54 0.79 5.16
CA THR A 91 -11.19 2.00 4.42
C THR A 91 -12.17 3.13 4.74
N ARG A 92 -13.48 2.89 4.64
CA ARG A 92 -14.50 3.88 4.96
C ARG A 92 -14.37 4.41 6.38
N ARG A 93 -14.20 3.51 7.36
CA ARG A 93 -13.95 3.87 8.76
C ARG A 93 -12.72 4.77 8.94
N PHE A 94 -11.64 4.50 8.21
CA PHE A 94 -10.45 5.34 8.24
C PHE A 94 -10.73 6.73 7.66
N LEU A 95 -11.34 6.80 6.47
CA LEU A 95 -11.62 8.06 5.76
C LEU A 95 -12.57 8.97 6.57
N GLU A 96 -13.52 8.38 7.30
CA GLU A 96 -14.46 9.08 8.18
C GLU A 96 -13.79 9.63 9.45
N GLU A 97 -13.02 8.80 10.17
CA GLU A 97 -12.54 9.16 11.52
C GLU A 97 -11.17 9.85 11.56
N VAL A 98 -10.30 9.61 10.57
CA VAL A 98 -8.95 10.19 10.59
C VAL A 98 -9.00 11.62 10.05
N THR A 99 -8.63 12.57 10.90
CA THR A 99 -8.69 14.00 10.56
C THR A 99 -7.39 14.53 9.95
N THR A 100 -6.26 13.88 10.25
CA THR A 100 -4.96 14.24 9.67
C THR A 100 -4.86 13.67 8.26
N PRO A 101 -4.49 14.47 7.23
CA PRO A 101 -4.25 13.95 5.89
C PRO A 101 -3.20 12.84 5.89
N GLU A 102 -3.48 11.75 5.18
CA GLU A 102 -2.62 10.56 5.12
C GLU A 102 -2.63 10.01 3.69
N ILE A 103 -1.51 9.38 3.32
CA ILE A 103 -1.37 8.63 2.07
C ILE A 103 -1.34 7.15 2.43
N LEU A 104 -2.20 6.36 1.80
CA LEU A 104 -2.36 4.93 2.04
C LEU A 104 -1.69 4.16 0.91
N ASN A 105 -0.55 3.55 1.20
CA ASN A 105 0.23 2.74 0.27
C ASN A 105 -0.43 1.38 0.08
N THR A 106 -0.86 1.09 -1.16
CA THR A 106 -1.51 -0.18 -1.53
C THR A 106 -0.52 -1.24 -2.02
N GLY A 107 0.76 -0.89 -2.14
CA GLY A 107 1.81 -1.68 -2.79
C GLY A 107 2.91 -2.21 -1.86
N GLU A 108 2.78 -2.06 -0.54
CA GLU A 108 3.83 -2.53 0.40
C GLU A 108 3.97 -4.05 0.40
N ILE A 109 2.87 -4.80 0.43
CA ILE A 109 2.92 -6.27 0.46
C ILE A 109 2.32 -6.94 -0.77
N ALA A 110 1.99 -6.15 -1.79
CA ALA A 110 1.42 -6.58 -3.06
C ALA A 110 1.84 -5.67 -4.21
N ASP A 111 1.65 -6.08 -5.46
CA ASP A 111 1.63 -5.12 -6.58
C ASP A 111 0.23 -4.50 -6.69
N SER A 112 0.13 -3.18 -6.67
CA SER A 112 -1.16 -2.48 -6.60
C SER A 112 -2.10 -2.74 -7.78
N LEU A 113 -1.57 -3.14 -8.94
CA LEU A 113 -2.36 -3.43 -10.16
C LEU A 113 -2.35 -4.91 -10.54
N MET A 114 -1.95 -5.83 -9.66
CA MET A 114 -1.91 -7.26 -10.00
C MET A 114 -3.27 -7.88 -10.38
N GLY A 115 -4.37 -7.22 -10.03
CA GLY A 115 -5.74 -7.62 -10.39
C GLY A 115 -6.37 -6.78 -11.50
N GLU A 116 -5.60 -5.93 -12.19
CA GLU A 116 -6.15 -4.92 -13.11
C GLU A 116 -6.77 -5.52 -14.38
N GLY A 117 -6.50 -6.78 -14.70
CA GLY A 117 -7.14 -7.49 -15.83
C GLY A 117 -8.39 -8.28 -15.45
N LEU A 118 -8.80 -8.28 -14.19
CA LEU A 118 -9.99 -8.99 -13.72
C LEU A 118 -11.27 -8.21 -14.05
N SER A 119 -12.42 -8.88 -14.00
CA SER A 119 -13.73 -8.23 -14.18
C SER A 119 -14.02 -7.15 -13.13
N GLU A 120 -13.45 -7.30 -11.93
CA GLU A 120 -13.65 -6.38 -10.80
C GLU A 120 -12.29 -5.92 -10.23
N PRO A 121 -11.53 -5.08 -10.96
CA PRO A 121 -10.19 -4.68 -10.56
C PRO A 121 -10.22 -3.84 -9.28
N PHE A 122 -9.11 -3.86 -8.54
CA PHE A 122 -8.98 -3.11 -7.29
C PHE A 122 -9.01 -1.60 -7.51
N SER A 123 -8.48 -1.11 -8.63
CA SER A 123 -8.54 0.32 -8.99
C SER A 123 -9.98 0.84 -9.04
N LYS A 124 -10.86 0.15 -9.78
CA LYS A 124 -12.29 0.49 -9.94
C LYS A 124 -13.10 0.35 -8.65
N PHE A 125 -12.56 -0.37 -7.67
CA PHE A 125 -13.16 -0.49 -6.35
C PHE A 125 -12.77 0.66 -5.43
N ILE A 126 -11.47 0.87 -5.26
CA ILE A 126 -10.95 1.66 -4.17
C ILE A 126 -10.89 3.15 -4.53
N ILE A 127 -10.63 3.49 -5.79
CA ILE A 127 -10.52 4.87 -6.21
C ILE A 127 -11.85 5.60 -5.99
N PRO A 128 -13.02 5.09 -6.41
CA PRO A 128 -14.30 5.74 -6.11
C PRO A 128 -14.53 6.01 -4.62
N ILE A 129 -14.17 5.06 -3.74
CA ILE A 129 -14.29 5.23 -2.28
C ILE A 129 -13.42 6.40 -1.79
N PHE A 130 -12.21 6.54 -2.33
CA PHE A 130 -11.35 7.67 -1.98
C PHE A 130 -11.85 9.00 -2.56
N GLU A 131 -12.46 9.00 -3.75
CA GLU A 131 -13.02 10.21 -4.38
C GLU A 131 -14.26 10.77 -3.65
N GLU A 132 -14.89 10.01 -2.74
CA GLU A 132 -15.97 10.50 -1.88
C GLU A 132 -15.51 11.59 -0.89
N GLN A 133 -14.19 11.81 -0.76
CA GLN A 133 -13.57 12.80 0.12
C GLN A 133 -12.37 13.46 -0.57
N ASN A 134 -11.79 14.52 0.01
CA ASN A 134 -10.72 15.32 -0.61
C ASN A 134 -9.43 15.46 0.24
N LYS A 135 -9.25 14.58 1.23
CA LYS A 135 -8.24 14.66 2.29
C LYS A 135 -7.15 13.59 2.17
N HIS A 136 -7.53 12.32 2.12
CA HIS A 136 -6.61 11.17 2.09
C HIS A 136 -6.41 10.68 0.67
N LYS A 137 -5.23 10.17 0.35
CA LYS A 137 -4.94 9.64 -0.99
C LYS A 137 -4.58 8.16 -0.93
N ALA A 138 -5.00 7.40 -1.94
CA ALA A 138 -4.52 6.04 -2.18
C ALA A 138 -3.28 6.13 -3.07
N MET A 139 -2.15 5.61 -2.61
CA MET A 139 -0.93 5.51 -3.39
C MET A 139 -0.79 4.10 -3.95
N PHE A 140 -0.73 4.02 -5.27
CA PHE A 140 -0.48 2.81 -6.03
C PHE A 140 0.99 2.74 -6.40
N VAL A 141 1.57 1.55 -6.28
CA VAL A 141 2.91 1.23 -6.74
C VAL A 141 2.85 -0.06 -7.53
N THR A 142 3.26 -0.02 -8.79
CA THR A 142 3.15 -1.18 -9.69
C THR A 142 4.33 -1.30 -10.65
N LYS A 143 4.56 -2.52 -11.14
CA LYS A 143 5.38 -2.83 -12.32
C LYS A 143 4.54 -3.14 -13.57
N SER A 144 3.23 -3.23 -13.42
CA SER A 144 2.31 -3.58 -14.50
C SER A 144 2.10 -2.41 -15.46
N ASP A 145 2.08 -2.72 -16.75
CA ASP A 145 1.61 -1.84 -17.81
C ASP A 145 0.12 -2.04 -18.13
N ASN A 146 -0.52 -3.05 -17.54
CA ASN A 146 -1.96 -3.25 -17.66
C ASN A 146 -2.70 -2.18 -16.86
N ILE A 147 -3.00 -1.06 -17.51
CA ILE A 147 -3.64 0.13 -16.92
C ILE A 147 -4.97 0.49 -17.56
N LYS A 148 -5.54 -0.40 -18.39
CA LYS A 148 -6.73 -0.07 -19.18
C LYS A 148 -7.90 0.39 -18.30
N HIS A 149 -8.21 -0.37 -17.25
CA HIS A 149 -9.31 -0.03 -16.35
C HIS A 149 -9.06 1.22 -15.52
N LEU A 150 -7.81 1.45 -15.12
CA LEU A 150 -7.40 2.70 -14.50
C LEU A 150 -7.70 3.91 -15.39
N LEU A 151 -7.38 3.86 -16.69
CA LEU A 151 -7.65 4.96 -17.62
C LEU A 151 -9.15 5.26 -17.83
N GLU A 152 -10.04 4.33 -17.49
CA GLU A 152 -11.50 4.48 -17.60
C GLU A 152 -12.13 5.18 -16.38
N ILE A 153 -11.38 5.33 -15.27
CA ILE A 153 -11.90 5.93 -14.04
C ILE A 153 -11.84 7.47 -14.14
N ASN A 154 -12.84 8.16 -13.61
CA ASN A 154 -12.84 9.62 -13.48
C ASN A 154 -13.86 10.00 -12.38
N PRO A 155 -13.51 10.83 -11.38
CA PRO A 155 -12.23 11.52 -11.15
C PRO A 155 -11.10 10.63 -10.61
N HIS A 156 -9.87 11.19 -10.61
CA HIS A 156 -8.63 10.60 -10.07
C HIS A 156 -7.90 11.55 -9.11
N ASN A 157 -8.63 12.41 -8.40
CA ASN A 157 -8.02 13.44 -7.55
C ASN A 157 -7.40 12.86 -6.28
N GLN A 158 -7.87 11.71 -5.80
CA GLN A 158 -7.44 11.05 -4.58
C GLN A 158 -6.59 9.80 -4.81
N ALA A 159 -6.14 9.57 -6.05
CA ALA A 159 -5.19 8.52 -6.39
C ALA A 159 -3.80 9.11 -6.73
N ILE A 160 -2.74 8.45 -6.28
CA ILE A 160 -1.35 8.71 -6.70
C ILE A 160 -0.85 7.45 -7.39
N MET A 161 -0.50 7.56 -8.66
CA MET A 161 0.02 6.44 -9.44
C MET A 161 1.54 6.49 -9.50
N SER A 162 2.19 5.44 -9.00
CA SER A 162 3.65 5.28 -9.04
C SER A 162 4.02 4.02 -9.80
N PHE A 163 5.00 4.14 -10.70
CA PHE A 163 5.54 3.01 -11.46
C PHE A 163 6.95 2.71 -10.99
N SER A 164 7.22 1.45 -10.68
CA SER A 164 8.57 0.96 -10.44
C SER A 164 9.31 0.91 -11.77
N LEU A 165 10.47 1.55 -11.83
CA LEU A 165 11.33 1.54 -13.00
C LEU A 165 12.73 1.06 -12.61
N ASN A 166 13.43 0.51 -13.59
CA ASN A 166 14.82 0.12 -13.47
C ASN A 166 15.57 0.44 -14.76
N ALA A 167 16.91 0.34 -14.74
CA ALA A 167 17.67 0.35 -15.98
C ALA A 167 17.22 -0.83 -16.85
N ASP A 168 17.09 -0.61 -18.15
CA ASP A 168 16.52 -1.57 -19.10
C ASP A 168 17.23 -2.95 -19.04
N GLU A 169 18.56 -2.97 -18.98
CA GLU A 169 19.35 -4.21 -18.86
C GLU A 169 19.04 -4.97 -17.56
N VAL A 170 18.84 -4.24 -16.46
CA VAL A 170 18.53 -4.82 -15.14
C VAL A 170 17.11 -5.37 -15.12
N ALA A 171 16.15 -4.60 -15.62
CA ALA A 171 14.75 -5.01 -15.77
C ALA A 171 14.64 -6.29 -16.60
N LYS A 172 15.18 -6.27 -17.83
CA LYS A 172 15.18 -7.43 -18.75
C LYS A 172 15.81 -8.67 -18.12
N ARG A 173 16.88 -8.50 -17.35
CA ARG A 173 17.60 -9.63 -16.74
C ARG A 173 16.85 -10.23 -15.56
N TRP A 174 16.24 -9.40 -14.72
CA TRP A 174 15.86 -9.80 -13.36
C TRP A 174 14.42 -9.51 -12.95
N GLU A 175 13.67 -8.71 -13.71
CA GLU A 175 12.23 -8.44 -13.48
C GLU A 175 11.43 -9.25 -14.50
N LYS A 176 11.06 -10.49 -14.13
CA LYS A 176 10.29 -11.38 -14.98
C LYS A 176 8.80 -11.33 -14.64
N GLY A 177 7.94 -11.50 -15.65
CA GLY A 177 6.49 -11.50 -15.53
C GLY A 177 5.85 -10.37 -16.31
#